data_AF-A0A7C2M0F9-F1
#
_entry.id   AF-A0A7C2M0F9-F1
#
_cell.length_a   1.000
_cell.length_b   1.000
_cell.length_c   1.000
_cell.angle_alpha   90.00
_cell.angle_beta   90.00
_cell.angle_gamma   90.00
#
_symmetry.space_group_name_H-M   'P 1'
#
loop_
_entity.id
_entity.type
_entity.pdbx_description
1 polymer ?
#
loop_
_entity_poly.entity_id
_entity_poly.type
_entity_poly.pdbx_seq_one_letter_code
_entity_poly.pdbx_strand_id
1 'polypeptide(L)'
;MSNTAHRVSHSVQPDVRPSILASIVVERGPTRVLGPFFRLVERETRNRGVALEFCSPDELVSANESNRESWLPLVPMFNPKYGIMSRDNSFSILGRNDRGEVVTANSIVRYDWKETDFVAEATSLRLFYADPERMKQTGEECIVTSRRAHAIRGRAAFSGAAWVRPDYRGRGLSELLPRFIKAYAAARWELDCIFGMMAEAVERRGFAPRFGYDHIDWEARWLNSIVGTLRLAILWTGVDYLASDLNGVLARAAAAKIDGGVLERNAQ
;
A
#
# COMPACT_ATOMS: atom_id res chain seq x y z
N MET A 1 -55.27 13.13 30.11
CA MET A 1 -54.87 13.88 28.90
C MET A 1 -53.38 13.62 28.69
N SER A 2 -53.05 12.85 27.66
CA SER A 2 -51.72 12.26 27.43
C SER A 2 -50.78 13.29 26.80
N ASN A 3 -49.57 13.42 27.37
CA ASN A 3 -48.55 14.36 26.93
C ASN A 3 -47.62 13.65 25.92
N THR A 4 -47.77 13.95 24.63
CA THR A 4 -46.96 13.35 23.57
C THR A 4 -45.79 14.29 23.23
N ALA A 5 -44.62 13.98 23.77
CA ALA A 5 -43.38 14.64 23.40
C ALA A 5 -42.96 14.24 21.97
N HIS A 6 -42.98 15.18 21.04
CA HIS A 6 -42.39 15.02 19.71
C HIS A 6 -40.88 14.85 19.84
N ARG A 7 -40.40 13.64 19.60
CA ARG A 7 -38.98 13.34 19.43
C ARG A 7 -38.59 13.74 18.02
N VAL A 8 -37.89 14.86 17.87
CA VAL A 8 -37.26 15.27 16.60
C VAL A 8 -36.18 14.24 16.29
N SER A 9 -36.40 13.43 15.25
CA SER A 9 -35.39 12.57 14.69
C SER A 9 -34.38 13.44 13.94
N HIS A 10 -33.24 13.73 14.54
CA HIS A 10 -32.09 14.21 13.78
C HIS A 10 -31.64 13.07 12.87
N SER A 11 -31.97 13.17 11.57
CA SER A 11 -31.29 12.42 10.53
C SER A 11 -29.82 12.82 10.57
N VAL A 12 -28.96 11.92 11.05
CA VAL A 12 -27.52 12.04 10.87
C VAL A 12 -27.29 12.03 9.36
N GLN A 13 -26.96 13.19 8.77
CA GLN A 13 -26.47 13.22 7.40
C GLN A 13 -25.24 12.31 7.35
N PRO A 14 -25.14 11.38 6.39
CA PRO A 14 -23.92 10.60 6.23
C PRO A 14 -22.78 11.58 6.03
N ASP A 15 -21.77 11.49 6.89
CA ASP A 15 -20.55 12.30 6.82
C ASP A 15 -19.88 12.03 5.46
N VAL A 16 -20.13 12.90 4.48
CA VAL A 16 -19.61 12.75 3.12
C VAL A 16 -18.14 13.07 3.17
N ARG A 17 -17.33 12.06 3.47
CA ARG A 17 -15.87 12.21 3.48
C ARG A 17 -15.38 12.72 2.13
N PRO A 18 -14.46 13.71 2.10
CA PRO A 18 -13.88 14.23 0.88
C PRO A 18 -13.29 13.11 0.02
N SER A 19 -13.31 13.28 -1.30
CA SER A 19 -12.68 12.33 -2.20
C SER A 19 -11.17 12.45 -2.14
N ILE A 20 -10.46 11.31 -2.05
CA ILE A 20 -8.99 11.30 -2.15
C ILE A 20 -8.50 11.90 -3.47
N LEU A 21 -9.34 11.83 -4.52
CA LEU A 21 -9.02 12.36 -5.84
C LEU A 21 -8.75 13.87 -5.82
N ALA A 22 -9.36 14.62 -4.89
CA ALA A 22 -9.10 16.05 -4.72
C ALA A 22 -7.68 16.34 -4.21
N SER A 23 -7.03 15.34 -3.60
CA SER A 23 -5.67 15.44 -3.05
C SER A 23 -4.62 14.78 -3.95
N ILE A 24 -5.01 14.20 -5.10
CA ILE A 24 -4.08 13.59 -6.05
C ILE A 24 -3.57 14.64 -7.02
N VAL A 25 -2.25 14.76 -7.10
CA VAL A 25 -1.55 15.52 -8.14
C VAL A 25 -0.81 14.55 -9.06
N VAL A 26 -1.05 14.67 -10.37
CA VAL A 26 -0.35 13.87 -11.38
C VAL A 26 0.70 14.75 -12.05
N GLU A 27 1.93 14.65 -11.58
CA GLU A 27 3.08 15.39 -12.14
C GLU A 27 3.70 14.65 -13.32
N ARG A 28 3.60 13.31 -13.33
CA ARG A 28 4.31 12.41 -14.25
C ARG A 28 3.45 11.22 -14.67
N GLY A 29 3.97 10.48 -15.66
CA GLY A 29 3.38 9.24 -16.15
C GLY A 29 2.22 9.44 -17.15
N PRO A 30 1.69 8.34 -17.70
CA PRO A 30 0.64 8.42 -18.72
C PRO A 30 -0.70 8.82 -18.09
N THR A 31 -1.05 10.09 -18.17
CA THR A 31 -2.31 10.64 -17.61
C THR A 31 -3.55 9.87 -18.08
N ARG A 32 -3.52 9.33 -19.31
CA ARG A 32 -4.58 8.50 -19.90
C ARG A 32 -4.83 7.18 -19.17
N VAL A 33 -3.86 6.68 -18.41
CA VAL A 33 -3.99 5.46 -17.60
C VAL A 33 -4.23 5.82 -16.13
N LEU A 34 -3.43 6.73 -15.58
CA LEU A 34 -3.45 7.07 -14.16
C LEU A 34 -4.78 7.69 -13.71
N GLY A 35 -5.31 8.66 -14.46
CA GLY A 35 -6.57 9.33 -14.11
C GLY A 35 -7.76 8.37 -14.01
N PRO A 36 -8.04 7.55 -15.06
CA PRO A 36 -9.07 6.52 -15.00
C PRO A 36 -8.83 5.50 -13.89
N PHE A 37 -7.58 5.10 -13.64
CA PHE A 37 -7.25 4.14 -12.60
C PHE A 37 -7.53 4.69 -11.20
N PHE A 38 -7.16 5.94 -10.88
CA PHE A 38 -7.48 6.54 -9.58
C PHE A 38 -9.00 6.65 -9.37
N ARG A 39 -9.76 7.04 -10.40
CA ARG A 39 -11.23 7.06 -10.33
C ARG A 39 -11.82 5.66 -10.12
N LEU A 40 -11.25 4.64 -10.75
CA LEU A 40 -11.62 3.26 -10.51
C LEU A 40 -11.40 2.91 -9.03
N VAL A 41 -10.20 3.16 -8.50
CA VAL A 41 -9.87 2.83 -7.11
C VAL A 41 -10.81 3.52 -6.11
N GLU A 42 -11.03 4.83 -6.26
CA GLU A 42 -11.93 5.58 -5.39
C GLU A 42 -13.35 5.00 -5.41
N ARG A 43 -13.89 4.72 -6.61
CA ARG A 43 -15.22 4.12 -6.73
C ARG A 43 -15.28 2.75 -6.07
N GLU A 44 -14.31 1.89 -6.37
CA GLU A 44 -14.30 0.51 -5.87
C GLU A 44 -14.13 0.46 -4.34
N THR A 45 -13.29 1.32 -3.76
CA THR A 45 -13.13 1.39 -2.30
C THR A 45 -14.38 1.93 -1.62
N ARG A 46 -15.00 3.00 -2.15
CA ARG A 46 -16.27 3.51 -1.63
C ARG A 46 -17.41 2.49 -1.70
N ASN A 47 -17.52 1.76 -2.81
CA ASN A 47 -18.49 0.67 -2.95
C ASN A 47 -18.29 -0.46 -1.92
N ARG A 48 -17.11 -0.54 -1.30
CA ARG A 48 -16.77 -1.51 -0.24
C ARG A 48 -16.87 -0.91 1.16
N GLY A 49 -17.41 0.31 1.29
CA GLY A 49 -17.55 1.03 2.55
C GLY A 49 -16.20 1.51 3.10
N VAL A 50 -15.27 1.89 2.21
CA VAL A 50 -13.94 2.39 2.56
C VAL A 50 -13.68 3.71 1.84
N ALA A 51 -13.48 4.79 2.60
CA ALA A 51 -12.97 6.05 2.09
C ALA A 51 -11.46 6.12 2.30
N LEU A 52 -10.70 6.48 1.26
CA LEU A 52 -9.26 6.64 1.36
C LEU A 52 -8.88 8.09 1.70
N GLU A 53 -7.80 8.25 2.46
CA GLU A 53 -7.21 9.54 2.78
C GLU A 53 -5.68 9.42 2.87
N PHE A 54 -4.96 10.48 2.50
CA PHE A 54 -3.54 10.59 2.84
C PHE A 54 -3.40 10.89 4.33
N CYS A 55 -2.40 10.28 4.96
CA CYS A 55 -2.11 10.54 6.35
C CYS A 55 -0.63 10.93 6.55
N SER A 56 -0.38 11.58 7.68
CA SER A 56 0.97 11.83 8.17
C SER A 56 1.64 10.55 8.67
N PRO A 57 2.98 10.51 8.75
CA PRO A 57 3.69 9.39 9.35
C PRO A 57 3.23 9.06 10.78
N ASP A 58 2.91 10.07 11.59
CA ASP A 58 2.43 9.87 12.97
C ASP A 58 1.04 9.20 13.00
N GLU A 59 0.14 9.61 12.11
CA GLU A 59 -1.17 8.96 11.96
C GLU A 59 -1.05 7.50 11.51
N LEU A 60 -0.07 7.18 10.64
CA LEU A 60 0.21 5.79 10.26
C LEU A 60 0.69 4.96 11.47
N VAL A 61 1.58 5.54 12.30
CA VAL A 61 2.04 4.92 13.55
C VAL A 61 0.85 4.65 14.48
N SER A 62 0.04 5.67 14.78
CA SER A 62 -1.13 5.53 15.64
C SER A 62 -2.14 4.53 15.11
N ALA A 63 -2.36 4.48 13.80
CA ALA A 63 -3.23 3.51 13.16
C ALA A 63 -2.71 2.07 13.34
N ASN A 64 -1.41 1.83 13.18
CA ASN A 64 -0.81 0.52 13.41
C ASN A 64 -0.92 0.10 14.88
N GLU A 65 -0.61 1.00 15.81
CA GLU A 65 -0.69 0.77 17.26
C GLU A 65 -2.11 0.45 17.73
N SER A 66 -3.11 1.11 17.15
CA SER A 66 -4.52 0.87 17.47
C SER A 66 -5.07 -0.43 16.86
N ASN A 67 -4.33 -1.08 15.94
CA ASN A 67 -4.77 -2.29 15.24
C ASN A 67 -3.83 -3.50 15.46
N ARG A 68 -2.99 -3.47 16.51
CA ARG A 68 -1.97 -4.50 16.80
C ARG A 68 -2.53 -5.90 17.04
N GLU A 69 -3.83 -6.02 17.34
CA GLU A 69 -4.52 -7.31 17.44
C GLU A 69 -4.45 -8.13 16.14
N SER A 70 -4.39 -7.48 14.98
CA SER A 70 -4.41 -8.17 13.68
C SER A 70 -3.34 -7.71 12.70
N TRP A 71 -2.64 -6.60 12.99
CA TRP A 71 -1.55 -6.07 12.18
C TRP A 71 -0.22 -6.43 12.84
N LEU A 72 0.82 -6.65 12.05
CA LEU A 72 2.19 -6.79 12.56
C LEU A 72 2.77 -5.42 12.95
N PRO A 73 3.81 -5.37 13.82
CA PRO A 73 4.44 -4.11 14.18
C PRO A 73 4.84 -3.34 12.93
N LEU A 74 4.64 -2.02 12.94
CA LEU A 74 5.12 -1.14 11.88
C LEU A 74 6.65 -1.28 11.81
N VAL A 75 7.14 -1.72 10.66
CA VAL A 75 8.59 -1.89 10.44
C VAL A 75 9.28 -0.52 10.42
N PRO A 76 10.58 -0.45 10.81
CA PRO A 76 11.27 0.80 11.10
C PRO A 76 11.27 1.81 9.95
N MET A 77 11.38 1.35 8.70
CA MET A 77 11.36 2.22 7.52
C MET A 77 10.07 3.05 7.40
N PHE A 78 8.96 2.57 7.99
CA PHE A 78 7.67 3.26 7.94
C PHE A 78 7.36 4.08 9.20
N ASN A 79 8.32 4.20 10.12
CA ASN A 79 8.17 4.96 11.34
C ASN A 79 9.19 6.12 11.33
N PRO A 80 8.75 7.39 11.41
CA PRO A 80 9.63 8.55 11.30
C PRO A 80 10.68 8.65 12.42
N LYS A 81 10.50 7.91 13.53
CA LYS A 81 11.49 7.81 14.62
C LYS A 81 12.73 7.00 14.23
N TYR A 82 12.59 6.06 13.29
CA TYR A 82 13.64 5.10 12.95
C TYR A 82 14.08 5.20 11.49
N GLY A 83 13.13 5.32 10.56
CA GLY A 83 13.38 5.38 9.12
C GLY A 83 13.60 6.81 8.62
N ILE A 84 13.83 6.92 7.31
CA ILE A 84 14.09 8.20 6.62
C ILE A 84 12.82 8.90 6.12
N MET A 85 11.62 8.49 6.59
CA MET A 85 10.37 9.03 6.07
C MET A 85 10.25 10.53 6.32
N SER A 86 9.92 11.24 5.24
CA SER A 86 9.57 12.65 5.23
C SER A 86 8.43 12.88 4.23
N ARG A 87 7.86 14.09 4.24
CA ARG A 87 6.83 14.47 3.25
C ARG A 87 7.35 14.42 1.81
N ASP A 88 8.66 14.55 1.60
CA ASP A 88 9.27 14.66 0.26
C ASP A 88 9.58 13.30 -0.38
N ASN A 89 9.93 12.32 0.44
CA ASN A 89 10.31 10.97 -0.02
C ASN A 89 9.30 9.89 0.36
N SER A 90 8.21 10.22 1.03
CA SER A 90 7.22 9.22 1.42
C SER A 90 5.80 9.77 1.38
N PHE A 91 4.83 8.86 1.36
CA PHE A 91 3.45 9.15 1.69
C PHE A 91 2.76 7.86 2.13
N SER A 92 1.66 8.03 2.84
CA SER A 92 0.87 6.93 3.38
C SER A 92 -0.61 7.21 3.15
N ILE A 93 -1.38 6.13 3.05
CA ILE A 93 -2.83 6.20 2.97
C ILE A 93 -3.46 5.35 4.05
N LEU A 94 -4.56 5.84 4.59
CA LEU A 94 -5.47 5.07 5.42
C LEU A 94 -6.79 4.92 4.65
N GLY A 95 -7.43 3.77 4.80
CA GLY A 95 -8.81 3.59 4.45
C GLY A 95 -9.66 3.47 5.70
N ARG A 96 -10.75 4.23 5.76
CA ARG A 96 -11.66 4.26 6.90
C ARG A 96 -13.07 3.88 6.51
N ASN A 97 -13.76 3.23 7.44
CA ASN A 97 -15.19 2.96 7.28
C ASN A 97 -16.06 4.14 7.70
N ASP A 98 -17.37 3.97 7.55
CA ASP A 98 -18.38 4.98 7.88
C ASP A 98 -18.39 5.39 9.36
N ARG A 99 -17.78 4.57 10.24
CA ARG A 99 -17.66 4.85 11.68
C ARG A 99 -16.41 5.61 12.09
N GLY A 100 -15.52 5.97 11.16
CA GLY A 100 -14.22 6.59 11.54
C GLY A 100 -13.06 5.62 11.64
N GLU A 101 -13.33 4.32 11.67
CA GLU A 101 -12.33 3.32 12.04
C GLU A 101 -11.39 3.06 10.87
N VAL A 102 -10.08 2.97 11.15
CA VAL A 102 -9.11 2.52 10.16
C VAL A 102 -9.31 1.04 9.88
N VAL A 103 -9.49 0.71 8.60
CA VAL A 103 -9.69 -0.67 8.14
C VAL A 103 -8.59 -1.13 7.20
N THR A 104 -7.81 -0.22 6.65
CA THR A 104 -6.66 -0.54 5.80
C THR A 104 -5.62 0.57 5.84
N ALA A 105 -4.37 0.21 5.57
CA ALA A 105 -3.27 1.14 5.43
C ALA A 105 -2.32 0.65 4.34
N ASN A 106 -1.63 1.59 3.70
CA ASN A 106 -0.48 1.35 2.84
C ASN A 106 0.51 2.52 2.96
N SER A 107 1.79 2.24 2.81
CA SER A 107 2.83 3.26 2.80
C SER A 107 3.90 2.97 1.76
N ILE A 108 4.52 4.03 1.25
CA ILE A 108 5.61 3.93 0.28
C ILE A 108 6.70 4.94 0.63
N VAL A 109 7.95 4.48 0.53
CA VAL A 109 9.15 5.29 0.78
C VAL A 109 10.05 5.22 -0.44
N ARG A 110 10.49 6.38 -0.94
CA ARG A 110 11.42 6.52 -2.05
C ARG A 110 12.85 6.63 -1.52
N TYR A 111 13.75 5.96 -2.22
CA TYR A 111 15.18 5.98 -2.02
C TYR A 111 15.88 6.43 -3.30
N ASP A 112 17.07 7.01 -3.15
CA ASP A 112 17.97 7.35 -4.26
C ASP A 112 19.28 6.57 -4.09
N TRP A 113 19.41 5.49 -4.86
CA TRP A 113 20.51 4.52 -4.80
C TRP A 113 21.33 4.57 -6.09
N LYS A 114 21.93 5.73 -6.39
CA LYS A 114 22.79 5.90 -7.58
C LYS A 114 24.06 5.05 -7.50
N GLU A 115 24.63 4.99 -6.31
CA GLU A 115 25.92 4.32 -6.04
C GLU A 115 25.76 3.01 -5.26
N THR A 116 24.52 2.63 -4.92
CA THR A 116 24.21 1.44 -4.13
C THR A 116 23.04 0.67 -4.76
N ASP A 117 22.63 -0.42 -4.12
CA ASP A 117 21.47 -1.20 -4.53
C ASP A 117 20.76 -1.78 -3.32
N PHE A 118 19.60 -2.41 -3.56
CA PHE A 118 18.81 -3.05 -2.54
C PHE A 118 19.61 -4.01 -1.65
N VAL A 119 20.54 -4.78 -2.23
CA VAL A 119 21.29 -5.78 -1.48
C VAL A 119 22.16 -5.06 -0.45
N ALA A 120 22.96 -4.09 -0.89
CA ALA A 120 23.83 -3.31 0.00
C ALA A 120 23.04 -2.56 1.09
N GLU A 121 21.89 -1.98 0.75
CA GLU A 121 21.07 -1.18 1.67
C GLU A 121 20.30 -2.06 2.67
N ALA A 122 19.80 -3.22 2.23
CA ALA A 122 19.17 -4.18 3.11
C ALA A 122 20.19 -4.80 4.08
N THR A 123 21.35 -5.27 3.58
CA THR A 123 22.35 -5.95 4.43
C THR A 123 23.03 -5.02 5.41
N SER A 124 23.20 -3.75 5.07
CA SER A 124 23.68 -2.71 6.01
C SER A 124 22.57 -2.18 6.93
N LEU A 125 21.33 -2.65 6.77
CA LEU A 125 20.12 -2.20 7.46
C LEU A 125 19.72 -0.73 7.23
N ARG A 126 20.43 0.00 6.36
CA ARG A 126 20.08 1.38 5.97
C ARG A 126 18.76 1.49 5.21
N LEU A 127 18.30 0.38 4.61
CA LEU A 127 16.95 0.28 4.09
C LEU A 127 15.91 0.53 5.19
N PHE A 128 16.15 0.02 6.40
CA PHE A 128 15.18 0.03 7.50
C PHE A 128 15.38 1.23 8.43
N TYR A 129 16.62 1.64 8.66
CA TYR A 129 16.98 2.63 9.68
C TYR A 129 17.78 3.79 9.08
N ALA A 130 17.53 5.00 9.56
CA ALA A 130 18.33 6.18 9.26
C ALA A 130 19.75 6.08 9.87
N ASP A 131 19.87 5.46 11.05
CA ASP A 131 21.14 5.21 11.74
C ASP A 131 21.17 3.77 12.30
N PRO A 132 21.52 2.77 11.48
CA PRO A 132 21.48 1.36 11.89
C PRO A 132 22.34 1.03 13.11
N GLU A 133 23.49 1.68 13.28
CA GLU A 133 24.41 1.42 14.39
C GLU A 133 23.79 1.73 15.75
N ARG A 134 22.88 2.72 15.79
CA ARG A 134 22.21 3.14 17.03
C ARG A 134 20.80 2.58 17.19
N MET A 135 20.12 2.25 16.09
CA MET A 135 18.67 2.01 16.10
C MET A 135 18.27 0.54 15.94
N LYS A 136 19.15 -0.31 15.43
CA LYS A 136 18.82 -1.73 15.20
C LYS A 136 18.61 -2.50 16.52
N GLN A 137 17.85 -3.58 16.45
CA GLN A 137 17.74 -4.52 17.56
C GLN A 137 19.07 -5.26 17.76
N THR A 138 19.34 -5.70 18.99
CA THR A 138 20.51 -6.54 19.27
C THR A 138 20.45 -7.82 18.45
N GLY A 139 21.50 -8.08 17.67
CA GLY A 139 21.58 -9.26 16.80
C GLY A 139 20.71 -9.18 15.54
N GLU A 140 20.18 -8.00 15.19
CA GLU A 140 19.46 -7.79 13.95
C GLU A 140 20.38 -7.80 12.74
N GLU A 141 19.95 -8.53 11.71
CA GLU A 141 20.67 -8.66 10.46
C GLU A 141 19.68 -8.93 9.32
N CYS A 142 19.93 -8.37 8.15
CA CYS A 142 19.24 -8.77 6.92
C CYS A 142 20.24 -9.42 5.99
N ILE A 143 19.96 -10.65 5.57
CA ILE A 143 20.79 -11.44 4.66
C ILE A 143 20.05 -11.53 3.35
N VAL A 144 20.69 -11.09 2.27
CA VAL A 144 20.15 -11.17 0.92
C VAL A 144 21.13 -11.95 0.04
N THR A 145 20.70 -13.11 -0.45
CA THR A 145 21.49 -14.01 -1.31
C THR A 145 21.08 -13.93 -2.79
N SER A 146 19.99 -13.23 -3.10
CA SER A 146 19.53 -13.03 -4.48
C SER A 146 20.52 -12.22 -5.29
N ARG A 147 21.04 -12.82 -6.38
CA ARG A 147 21.81 -12.07 -7.38
C ARG A 147 20.94 -11.09 -8.18
N ARG A 148 19.66 -11.40 -8.36
CA ARG A 148 18.73 -10.56 -9.14
C ARG A 148 18.33 -9.29 -8.40
N ALA A 149 18.34 -9.33 -7.06
CA ALA A 149 17.99 -8.18 -6.24
C ALA A 149 18.95 -6.99 -6.40
N HIS A 150 20.19 -7.22 -6.88
CA HIS A 150 21.10 -6.15 -7.28
C HIS A 150 20.51 -5.26 -8.39
N ALA A 151 19.56 -5.74 -9.20
CA ALA A 151 18.89 -4.93 -10.22
C ALA A 151 18.00 -3.83 -9.63
N ILE A 152 17.65 -3.90 -8.35
CA ILE A 152 16.88 -2.87 -7.65
C ILE A 152 17.85 -1.78 -7.19
N ARG A 153 17.98 -0.72 -7.98
CA ARG A 153 18.91 0.41 -7.79
C ARG A 153 18.34 1.69 -8.41
N GLY A 154 19.07 2.80 -8.31
CA GLY A 154 18.63 4.10 -8.80
C GLY A 154 17.51 4.68 -7.94
N ARG A 155 16.51 5.31 -8.56
CA ARG A 155 15.35 5.90 -7.87
C ARG A 155 14.32 4.82 -7.62
N ALA A 156 14.48 4.12 -6.50
CA ALA A 156 13.65 3.00 -6.12
C ALA A 156 12.60 3.41 -5.09
N ALA A 157 11.41 2.79 -5.10
CA ALA A 157 10.41 3.00 -4.05
C ALA A 157 10.00 1.69 -3.37
N PHE A 158 10.07 1.64 -2.04
CA PHE A 158 9.62 0.50 -1.24
C PHE A 158 8.13 0.68 -0.90
N SER A 159 7.28 -0.21 -1.41
CA SER A 159 5.86 -0.28 -1.08
C SER A 159 5.60 -1.32 0.01
N GLY A 160 4.92 -0.92 1.09
CA GLY A 160 4.63 -1.81 2.21
C GLY A 160 3.55 -1.25 3.13
N ALA A 161 3.67 -1.56 4.42
CA ALA A 161 2.68 -1.26 5.45
C ALA A 161 1.25 -1.65 5.02
N ALA A 162 1.14 -2.77 4.29
CA ALA A 162 -0.04 -3.14 3.53
C ALA A 162 -0.99 -4.00 4.38
N TRP A 163 -1.79 -3.33 5.22
CA TRP A 163 -2.71 -4.02 6.12
C TRP A 163 -4.16 -3.87 5.71
N VAL A 164 -4.93 -4.94 5.94
CA VAL A 164 -6.38 -4.95 5.84
C VAL A 164 -6.92 -5.66 7.06
N ARG A 165 -7.82 -4.97 7.78
CA ARG A 165 -8.51 -5.48 8.97
C ARG A 165 -9.30 -6.75 8.64
N PRO A 166 -9.33 -7.77 9.51
CA PRO A 166 -9.91 -9.08 9.20
C PRO A 166 -11.30 -9.08 8.56
N ASP A 167 -12.22 -8.24 9.05
CA ASP A 167 -13.60 -8.07 8.57
C ASP A 167 -13.71 -7.41 7.18
N TYR A 168 -12.62 -6.82 6.68
CA TYR A 168 -12.50 -6.23 5.34
C TYR A 168 -11.65 -7.07 4.37
N ARG A 169 -11.08 -8.19 4.83
CA ARG A 169 -10.37 -9.13 3.96
C ARG A 169 -11.34 -9.83 3.01
N GLY A 170 -10.83 -10.34 1.89
CA GLY A 170 -11.65 -10.99 0.85
C GLY A 170 -12.44 -10.01 -0.02
N ARG A 171 -12.43 -8.70 0.25
CA ARG A 171 -13.12 -7.67 -0.54
C ARG A 171 -12.30 -7.12 -1.70
N GLY A 172 -11.14 -7.70 -2.02
CA GLY A 172 -10.26 -7.23 -3.11
C GLY A 172 -9.41 -5.99 -2.79
N LEU A 173 -9.48 -5.44 -1.56
CA LEU A 173 -8.67 -4.28 -1.15
C LEU A 173 -7.16 -4.54 -1.25
N SER A 174 -6.72 -5.74 -0.86
CA SER A 174 -5.32 -6.14 -0.95
C SER A 174 -4.81 -6.20 -2.39
N GLU A 175 -5.65 -6.38 -3.40
CA GLU A 175 -5.24 -6.34 -4.81
C GLU A 175 -5.17 -4.89 -5.34
N LEU A 176 -6.13 -4.07 -4.92
CA LEU A 176 -6.34 -2.73 -5.45
C LEU A 176 -5.37 -1.69 -4.85
N LEU A 177 -5.19 -1.69 -3.54
CA LEU A 177 -4.48 -0.62 -2.84
C LEU A 177 -2.96 -0.63 -3.06
N PRO A 178 -2.28 -1.79 -3.12
CA PRO A 178 -0.88 -1.82 -3.53
C PRO A 178 -0.66 -1.29 -4.95
N ARG A 179 -1.63 -1.44 -5.87
CA ARG A 179 -1.52 -0.79 -7.19
C ARG A 179 -1.76 0.71 -7.11
N PHE A 180 -2.72 1.15 -6.30
CA PHE A 180 -2.98 2.57 -6.06
C PHE A 180 -1.73 3.29 -5.56
N ILE A 181 -1.07 2.76 -4.53
CA ILE A 181 0.09 3.43 -3.94
C ILE A 181 1.27 3.49 -4.93
N LYS A 182 1.48 2.43 -5.72
CA LYS A 182 2.49 2.40 -6.79
C LYS A 182 2.18 3.37 -7.92
N ALA A 183 0.92 3.41 -8.36
CA ALA A 183 0.46 4.32 -9.40
C ALA A 183 0.64 5.79 -8.97
N TYR A 184 0.31 6.11 -7.72
CA TYR A 184 0.49 7.48 -7.22
C TYR A 184 1.98 7.82 -7.01
N ALA A 185 2.81 6.86 -6.60
CA ALA A 185 4.25 7.07 -6.53
C ALA A 185 4.86 7.36 -7.92
N ALA A 186 4.45 6.62 -8.95
CA ALA A 186 4.87 6.88 -10.34
C ALA A 186 4.29 8.19 -10.92
N ALA A 187 3.15 8.66 -10.39
CA ALA A 187 2.57 9.95 -10.75
C ALA A 187 3.32 11.14 -10.12
N ARG A 188 3.94 10.92 -8.95
CA ARG A 188 4.62 11.97 -8.16
C ARG A 188 6.14 12.00 -8.39
N TRP A 189 6.75 10.85 -8.58
CA TRP A 189 8.20 10.72 -8.65
C TRP A 189 8.64 10.08 -9.96
N GLU A 190 9.83 10.47 -10.42
CA GLU A 190 10.55 9.72 -11.44
C GLU A 190 11.22 8.53 -10.75
N LEU A 191 10.79 7.32 -11.10
CA LEU A 191 11.22 6.07 -10.48
C LEU A 191 11.78 5.14 -11.55
N ASP A 192 12.84 4.43 -11.21
CA ASP A 192 13.42 3.39 -12.05
C ASP A 192 12.80 2.02 -11.72
N CYS A 193 12.44 1.79 -10.44
CA CYS A 193 11.71 0.60 -10.02
C CYS A 193 10.88 0.82 -8.75
N ILE A 194 9.91 -0.07 -8.53
CA ILE A 194 9.14 -0.15 -7.29
C ILE A 194 9.26 -1.56 -6.73
N PHE A 195 9.54 -1.70 -5.45
CA PHE A 195 9.85 -2.96 -4.82
C PHE A 195 9.19 -3.11 -3.45
N GLY A 196 9.28 -4.30 -2.87
CA GLY A 196 8.84 -4.58 -1.52
C GLY A 196 9.45 -5.88 -1.02
N MET A 197 9.13 -6.19 0.23
CA MET A 197 9.47 -7.47 0.85
C MET A 197 8.21 -8.11 1.43
N MET A 198 8.10 -9.43 1.31
CA MET A 198 6.92 -10.18 1.76
C MET A 198 7.33 -11.42 2.53
N ALA A 199 6.79 -11.58 3.74
CA ALA A 199 7.01 -12.80 4.51
C ALA A 199 6.43 -14.03 3.82
N GLU A 200 7.15 -15.15 3.91
CA GLU A 200 6.74 -16.45 3.34
C GLU A 200 5.31 -16.85 3.77
N ALA A 201 4.95 -16.56 5.02
CA ALA A 201 3.61 -16.84 5.54
C ALA A 201 2.47 -16.11 4.79
N VAL A 202 2.78 -14.96 4.17
CA VAL A 202 1.82 -14.19 3.37
C VAL A 202 1.73 -14.75 1.96
N GLU A 203 2.85 -15.19 1.36
CA GLU A 203 2.83 -15.70 -0.01
C GLU A 203 2.26 -17.11 -0.13
N ARG A 204 2.45 -18.01 0.86
CA ARG A 204 1.87 -19.38 0.84
C ARG A 204 0.34 -19.42 0.63
N ARG A 205 -0.32 -18.25 0.68
CA ARG A 205 -1.73 -18.01 0.36
C ARG A 205 -1.98 -17.56 -1.10
N GLY A 206 -1.00 -17.69 -2.01
CA GLY A 206 -1.11 -17.46 -3.47
C GLY A 206 -1.06 -16.00 -3.91
N PHE A 207 -0.28 -15.16 -3.21
CA PHE A 207 -0.52 -13.71 -3.19
C PHE A 207 0.32 -12.85 -4.15
N ALA A 208 1.50 -13.29 -4.60
CA ALA A 208 2.47 -12.39 -5.23
C ALA A 208 2.06 -11.77 -6.60
N PRO A 209 1.49 -12.50 -7.59
CA PRO A 209 1.04 -11.89 -8.85
C PRO A 209 -0.12 -10.91 -8.66
N ARG A 210 -0.95 -11.13 -7.61
CA ARG A 210 -2.10 -10.30 -7.30
C ARG A 210 -1.72 -8.89 -6.85
N PHE A 211 -0.45 -8.61 -6.59
CA PHE A 211 -0.03 -7.27 -6.17
C PHE A 211 0.62 -6.45 -7.28
N GLY A 212 0.66 -6.96 -8.53
CA GLY A 212 1.19 -6.23 -9.69
C GLY A 212 2.71 -6.11 -9.67
N TYR A 213 3.40 -7.15 -9.20
CA TYR A 213 4.85 -7.31 -9.35
C TYR A 213 5.10 -8.38 -10.42
N ASP A 214 6.07 -8.14 -11.29
CA ASP A 214 6.48 -9.06 -12.36
C ASP A 214 7.73 -9.88 -11.99
N HIS A 215 8.40 -9.51 -10.90
CA HIS A 215 9.57 -10.23 -10.39
C HIS A 215 9.41 -10.60 -8.92
N ILE A 216 9.83 -11.83 -8.58
CA ILE A 216 9.80 -12.39 -7.22
C ILE A 216 11.06 -13.24 -7.03
N ASP A 217 11.74 -13.09 -5.90
CA ASP A 217 12.90 -13.89 -5.51
C ASP A 217 12.89 -14.21 -4.01
N TRP A 218 13.19 -15.46 -3.61
CA TRP A 218 12.96 -16.00 -2.25
C TRP A 218 14.20 -16.07 -1.34
N GLU A 219 15.13 -15.18 -1.62
CA GLU A 219 16.51 -15.26 -1.15
C GLU A 219 16.83 -14.10 -0.19
N ALA A 220 15.88 -13.74 0.67
CA ALA A 220 16.09 -12.81 1.77
C ALA A 220 15.67 -13.38 3.12
N ARG A 221 16.43 -13.05 4.17
CA ARG A 221 16.13 -13.35 5.56
C ARG A 221 16.33 -12.10 6.39
N TRP A 222 15.41 -11.82 7.31
CA TRP A 222 15.55 -10.74 8.29
C TRP A 222 15.51 -11.36 9.67
N LEU A 223 16.64 -11.33 10.37
CA LEU A 223 16.88 -12.00 11.64
C LEU A 223 16.68 -11.00 12.78
N ASN A 224 16.04 -11.43 13.87
CA ASN A 224 15.87 -10.67 15.11
C ASN A 224 15.32 -9.25 14.91
N SER A 225 14.48 -9.04 13.90
CA SER A 225 13.83 -7.76 13.65
C SER A 225 12.73 -7.47 14.67
N ILE A 226 12.16 -6.26 14.63
CA ILE A 226 10.98 -5.91 15.43
C ILE A 226 9.75 -6.80 15.14
N VAL A 227 9.72 -7.48 13.99
CA VAL A 227 8.67 -8.44 13.62
C VAL A 227 9.13 -9.90 13.75
N GLY A 228 10.28 -10.13 14.40
CA GLY A 228 10.89 -11.44 14.59
C GLY A 228 11.81 -11.85 13.43
N THR A 229 12.08 -13.16 13.35
CA THR A 229 12.89 -13.73 12.27
C THR A 229 12.01 -14.22 11.13
N LEU A 230 12.24 -13.68 9.93
CA LEU A 230 11.42 -13.93 8.75
C LEU A 230 12.26 -14.39 7.56
N ARG A 231 11.72 -15.33 6.79
CA ARG A 231 12.10 -15.54 5.39
C ARG A 231 11.20 -14.68 4.50
N LEU A 232 11.82 -13.94 3.60
CA LEU A 232 11.19 -12.89 2.81
C LEU A 232 11.38 -13.17 1.32
N ALA A 233 10.31 -12.97 0.55
CA ALA A 233 10.43 -12.72 -0.88
C ALA A 233 10.78 -11.25 -1.11
N ILE A 234 11.66 -11.02 -2.07
CA ILE A 234 11.94 -9.72 -2.69
C ILE A 234 11.09 -9.65 -3.95
N LEU A 235 10.28 -8.60 -4.07
CA LEU A 235 9.39 -8.39 -5.20
C LEU A 235 9.69 -7.02 -5.78
N TRP A 236 9.74 -6.91 -7.10
CA TRP A 236 9.92 -5.63 -7.76
C TRP A 236 9.25 -5.57 -9.12
N THR A 237 9.09 -4.35 -9.61
CA THR A 237 8.55 -4.07 -10.94
C THR A 237 9.08 -2.76 -11.50
N GLY A 238 9.21 -2.72 -12.83
CA GLY A 238 9.50 -1.50 -13.57
C GLY A 238 8.26 -0.63 -13.74
N VAL A 239 8.47 0.67 -13.91
CA VAL A 239 7.36 1.63 -14.12
C VAL A 239 6.61 1.34 -15.43
N ASP A 240 7.29 0.84 -16.46
CA ASP A 240 6.65 0.46 -17.73
C ASP A 240 5.69 -0.73 -17.56
N TYR A 241 6.10 -1.74 -16.77
CA TYR A 241 5.23 -2.87 -16.46
C TYR A 241 4.01 -2.42 -15.66
N LEU A 242 4.19 -1.51 -14.69
CA LEU A 242 3.08 -0.95 -13.91
C LEU A 242 2.00 -0.37 -14.83
N ALA A 243 2.36 0.44 -15.83
CA ALA A 243 1.38 1.00 -16.75
C ALA A 243 0.58 -0.08 -17.51
N SER A 244 1.23 -1.17 -17.92
CA SER A 244 0.59 -2.32 -18.56
C SER A 244 -0.37 -3.05 -17.61
N ASP A 245 0.06 -3.31 -16.38
CA ASP A 245 -0.77 -3.94 -15.33
C ASP A 245 -2.01 -3.10 -15.01
N LEU A 246 -1.87 -1.77 -14.88
CA LEU A 246 -2.99 -0.86 -14.63
C LEU A 246 -4.00 -0.87 -15.80
N ASN A 247 -3.52 -0.90 -17.05
CA ASN A 247 -4.40 -1.05 -18.21
C ASN A 247 -5.15 -2.37 -18.19
N GLY A 248 -4.48 -3.47 -17.80
CA GLY A 248 -5.12 -4.77 -17.62
C GLY A 248 -6.24 -4.74 -16.56
N VAL A 249 -6.01 -4.05 -15.44
CA VAL A 249 -7.04 -3.85 -14.41
C VAL A 249 -8.24 -3.05 -14.93
N LEU A 250 -7.97 -1.95 -15.64
CA LEU A 250 -9.02 -1.11 -16.25
C LEU A 250 -9.86 -1.90 -17.27
N ALA A 251 -9.20 -2.71 -18.12
CA ALA A 251 -9.87 -3.54 -19.11
C ALA A 251 -10.78 -4.59 -18.45
N ARG A 252 -10.29 -5.29 -17.42
CA ARG A 252 -11.10 -6.26 -16.65
C ARG A 252 -12.30 -5.61 -15.97
N ALA A 253 -12.11 -4.42 -15.37
CA ALA A 253 -13.19 -3.68 -14.75
C ALA A 253 -14.24 -3.20 -15.77
N ALA A 254 -13.84 -2.85 -16.99
CA ALA A 254 -14.75 -2.50 -18.06
C ALA A 254 -15.57 -3.72 -18.53
N ALA A 255 -14.91 -4.87 -18.73
CA ALA A 255 -15.58 -6.11 -19.13
C ALA A 255 -16.64 -6.56 -18.09
N ALA A 256 -16.29 -6.56 -16.80
CA ALA A 256 -17.21 -6.94 -15.72
C ALA A 256 -18.48 -6.07 -15.66
N LYS A 257 -18.38 -4.77 -16.02
CA LYS A 257 -19.55 -3.89 -16.13
C LYS A 257 -20.45 -4.22 -17.30
N ILE A 258 -19.86 -4.63 -18.44
CA ILE A 258 -20.63 -5.05 -19.61
C ILE A 258 -21.41 -6.31 -19.28
N ASP A 259 -20.78 -7.30 -18.66
CA ASP A 259 -21.43 -8.57 -18.30
C ASP A 259 -22.57 -8.36 -17.30
N GLY A 260 -22.37 -7.52 -16.27
CA GLY A 260 -23.43 -7.16 -15.32
C GLY A 260 -24.61 -6.44 -15.98
N GLY A 261 -24.33 -5.50 -16.90
CA GLY A 261 -25.37 -4.77 -17.63
C GLY A 261 -26.08 -5.57 -18.73
N VAL A 262 -25.51 -6.70 -19.18
CA VAL A 262 -26.19 -7.66 -20.07
C VAL A 262 -27.10 -8.58 -19.27
N LEU A 263 -26.68 -9.03 -18.08
CA LEU A 263 -27.52 -9.82 -17.18
C LEU A 263 -28.74 -9.03 -16.67
N GLU A 264 -28.58 -7.75 -16.32
CA GLU A 264 -29.69 -6.88 -15.90
C GLU A 264 -30.68 -6.59 -17.03
N ARG A 265 -30.20 -6.48 -18.29
CA ARG A 265 -31.07 -6.27 -19.46
C ARG A 265 -31.83 -7.51 -19.90
N ASN A 266 -31.32 -8.70 -19.61
CA ASN A 266 -32.00 -9.96 -19.89
C ASN A 266 -32.95 -10.40 -18.76
N ALA A 267 -33.00 -9.65 -17.66
CA ALA A 267 -33.88 -9.87 -16.52
C ALA A 267 -35.06 -8.86 -16.46
N GLN A 268 -35.21 -8.00 -17.47
CA GLN A 268 -36.33 -7.07 -17.66
C GLN A 268 -37.29 -7.55 -18.74
#